data_AF-A0AAV4V8R5-F1
#
_entry.id   AF-A0AAV4V8R5-F1
#
_cell.length_a   1.000
_cell.length_b   1.000
_cell.length_c   1.000
_cell.angle_alpha   90.00
_cell.angle_beta   90.00
_cell.angle_gamma   90.00
#
_symmetry.space_group_name_H-M   'P 1'
#
loop_
_entity.id
_entity.type
_entity.pdbx_description
1 polymer ?
#
loop_
_entity_poly.entity_id
_entity_poly.type
_entity_poly.pdbx_seq_one_letter_code
_entity_poly.pdbx_strand_id
1 'polypeptide(L)'
;MDKTGVHVQLLSTVPVMFNYWAKPEDSLDLSRYLNDHLASVVKRHPKRFVGAATVPLQSPELAAQELKRCVNTLGFSSVMIGSHINDWNLDEKKLDPFYKVKNPS
;
A
#
# COMPACT_ATOMS: atom_id res chain seq x y z
N MET A 1 -9.11 -17.03 12.87
CA MET A 1 -8.29 -17.76 11.87
C MET A 1 -8.26 -19.26 12.17
N ASP A 2 -7.89 -19.70 13.37
CA ASP A 2 -7.78 -21.15 13.68
C ASP A 2 -9.12 -21.89 13.55
N LYS A 3 -10.22 -21.30 14.03
CA LYS A 3 -11.59 -21.85 13.88
C LYS A 3 -12.04 -22.02 12.42
N THR A 4 -11.44 -21.28 11.49
CA THR A 4 -11.81 -21.29 10.06
C THR A 4 -10.73 -21.93 9.19
N GLY A 5 -9.67 -22.49 9.78
CA GLY A 5 -8.55 -23.09 9.04
C GLY A 5 -7.71 -22.11 8.21
N VAL A 6 -7.82 -20.79 8.44
CA VAL A 6 -7.05 -19.80 7.70
C VAL A 6 -5.64 -19.69 8.29
N HIS A 7 -4.64 -20.03 7.48
CA HIS A 7 -3.24 -20.10 7.93
C HIS A 7 -2.58 -18.72 7.93
N VAL A 8 -2.69 -18.00 6.81
CA VAL A 8 -2.12 -16.66 6.61
C VAL A 8 -3.22 -15.71 6.10
N GLN A 9 -3.22 -14.47 6.56
CA GLN A 9 -4.06 -13.40 6.02
C GLN A 9 -3.20 -12.26 5.47
N LEU A 10 -3.60 -11.74 4.31
CA LEU A 10 -3.10 -10.49 3.78
C LEU A 10 -3.89 -9.34 4.41
N LEU A 11 -3.19 -8.51 5.18
CA LEU A 11 -3.77 -7.35 5.84
C LEU A 11 -3.58 -6.10 4.99
N SER A 12 -4.58 -5.24 5.00
CA SER A 12 -4.60 -3.95 4.29
C SER A 12 -5.39 -2.93 5.10
N THR A 13 -5.28 -1.65 4.76
CA THR A 13 -6.17 -0.63 5.29
C THR A 13 -7.57 -0.74 4.67
N VAL A 14 -8.56 -0.13 5.30
CA VAL A 14 -9.92 -0.04 4.76
C VAL A 14 -9.93 0.94 3.58
N PRO A 15 -10.59 0.66 2.44
CA PRO A 15 -10.51 1.47 1.22
C PRO A 15 -10.81 2.98 1.39
N VAL A 16 -11.69 3.35 2.33
CA VAL A 16 -11.98 4.76 2.63
C VAL A 16 -10.74 5.55 3.05
N MET A 17 -9.71 4.87 3.56
CA MET A 17 -8.46 5.47 4.01
C MET A 17 -7.47 5.81 2.88
N PHE A 18 -7.78 5.48 1.62
CA PHE A 18 -6.92 5.84 0.49
C PHE A 18 -6.79 7.36 0.29
N ASN A 19 -7.85 8.11 0.60
CA ASN A 19 -7.85 9.57 0.60
C ASN A 19 -7.27 10.22 -0.66
N TYR A 20 -7.60 9.69 -1.86
CA TYR A 20 -7.11 10.25 -3.14
C TYR A 20 -7.63 11.65 -3.45
N TRP A 21 -8.68 12.10 -2.75
CA TRP A 21 -9.25 13.45 -2.86
C TRP A 21 -8.47 14.52 -2.07
N ALA A 22 -7.61 14.11 -1.13
CA ALA A 22 -6.84 15.01 -0.28
C ALA A 22 -5.53 15.46 -0.95
N LYS A 23 -4.84 16.42 -0.32
CA LYS A 23 -3.52 16.86 -0.77
C LYS A 23 -2.56 15.67 -0.79
N PRO A 24 -1.72 15.53 -1.83
CA PRO A 24 -0.83 14.38 -1.96
C PRO A 24 0.08 14.14 -0.75
N GLU A 25 0.60 15.21 -0.14
CA GLU A 25 1.49 15.14 1.02
C GLU A 25 0.76 14.65 2.28
N ASP A 26 -0.48 15.12 2.49
CA ASP A 26 -1.31 14.66 3.61
C ASP A 26 -1.67 13.17 3.46
N SER A 27 -2.00 12.73 2.24
CA SER A 27 -2.25 11.32 1.95
C SER A 27 -0.99 10.46 2.07
N LEU A 28 0.19 11.02 1.75
CA LEU A 28 1.47 10.35 1.95
C LEU A 28 1.75 10.12 3.44
N ASP A 29 1.57 11.15 4.26
CA ASP A 29 1.79 11.06 5.71
C ASP A 29 0.88 10.00 6.34
N LEU A 30 -0.40 9.99 5.96
CA LEU A 30 -1.32 8.95 6.38
C LEU A 30 -0.92 7.56 5.88
N SER A 31 -0.52 7.44 4.60
CA SER A 31 -0.07 6.17 4.03
C SER A 31 1.10 5.60 4.82
N ARG A 32 2.10 6.43 5.14
CA ARG A 32 3.26 6.04 5.94
C ARG A 32 2.86 5.56 7.33
N TYR A 33 2.00 6.29 8.02
CA TYR A 33 1.48 5.91 9.33
C TYR A 33 0.78 4.54 9.30
N LEU A 34 -0.10 4.33 8.31
CA LEU A 34 -0.83 3.07 8.15
C LEU A 34 0.10 1.91 7.81
N ASN A 35 1.05 2.13 6.90
CA ASN A 35 2.04 1.13 6.50
C ASN A 35 2.96 0.72 7.65
N ASP A 36 3.43 1.69 8.45
CA ASP A 36 4.28 1.43 9.61
C ASP A 36 3.51 0.66 10.71
N HIS A 37 2.25 1.03 10.95
CA HIS A 37 1.40 0.27 11.86
C HIS A 37 1.16 -1.16 11.36
N LEU A 38 0.85 -1.34 10.09
CA LEU A 38 0.64 -2.65 9.47
C LEU A 38 1.90 -3.52 9.56
N ALA A 39 3.07 -2.94 9.30
CA ALA A 39 4.36 -3.61 9.44
C ALA A 39 4.61 -4.04 10.90
N SER A 40 4.22 -3.23 11.87
CA SER A 40 4.31 -3.59 13.29
C SER A 40 3.42 -4.80 13.64
N VAL A 41 2.23 -4.89 13.05
CA VAL A 41 1.31 -6.02 13.24
C VAL A 41 1.87 -7.30 12.61
N VAL A 42 2.37 -7.19 11.37
CA VAL A 42 3.04 -8.30 10.67
C VAL A 42 4.23 -8.80 11.47
N LYS A 43 5.08 -7.90 11.99
CA LYS A 43 6.24 -8.26 12.81
C LYS A 43 5.87 -9.01 14.10
N ARG A 44 4.71 -8.73 14.70
CA ARG A 44 4.21 -9.47 15.87
C ARG A 44 3.76 -10.90 15.53
N HIS A 45 3.28 -11.13 14.30
CA HIS A 45 2.78 -12.44 13.88
C HIS A 45 3.23 -12.81 12.44
N PRO A 46 4.55 -12.93 12.19
CA PRO A 46 5.09 -13.00 10.83
C PRO A 46 4.73 -14.30 10.10
N LYS A 47 4.31 -15.34 10.84
CA LYS A 47 3.81 -16.61 10.28
C LYS A 47 2.31 -16.60 9.96
N ARG A 48 1.59 -15.55 10.37
CA ARG A 48 0.12 -15.45 10.25
C ARG A 48 -0.32 -14.29 9.37
N PHE A 49 0.50 -13.24 9.25
CA PHE A 49 0.15 -12.05 8.51
C PHE A 49 1.23 -11.66 7.49
N VAL A 50 0.76 -11.15 6.37
CA VAL A 50 1.53 -10.39 5.38
C VAL A 50 0.83 -9.05 5.14
N GLY A 51 1.55 -8.02 4.72
CA GLY A 51 1.01 -6.67 4.55
C GLY A 51 0.88 -6.25 3.09
N ALA A 52 -0.21 -5.57 2.77
CA ALA A 52 -0.38 -4.79 1.55
C ALA A 52 -0.22 -3.31 1.85
N ALA A 53 0.75 -2.67 1.18
CA ALA A 53 0.96 -1.23 1.25
C ALA A 53 -0.30 -0.46 0.81
N THR A 54 -0.48 0.73 1.35
CA THR A 54 -1.31 1.78 0.75
C THR A 54 -0.41 2.95 0.31
N VAL A 55 -0.80 3.66 -0.75
CA VAL A 55 0.03 4.70 -1.38
C VAL A 55 -0.83 5.88 -1.84
N PRO A 56 -0.30 7.12 -1.86
CA PRO A 56 -1.02 8.30 -2.34
C PRO A 56 -1.06 8.36 -3.87
N LEU A 57 -1.87 7.50 -4.49
CA LEU A 57 -1.86 7.25 -5.94
C LEU A 57 -2.30 8.45 -6.79
N GLN A 58 -2.91 9.48 -6.20
CA GLN A 58 -3.15 10.77 -6.87
C GLN A 58 -1.87 11.55 -7.17
N SER A 59 -0.73 11.17 -6.56
CA SER A 59 0.61 11.58 -6.96
C SER A 59 1.45 10.33 -7.28
N PRO A 60 1.56 9.96 -8.57
CA PRO A 60 2.26 8.75 -9.00
C PRO A 60 3.73 8.70 -8.57
N GLU A 61 4.41 9.85 -8.51
CA GLU A 61 5.79 9.97 -8.04
C GLU A 61 5.92 9.69 -6.55
N LEU A 62 5.04 10.24 -5.71
CA LEU A 62 5.02 9.98 -4.27
C LEU A 62 4.60 8.53 -3.99
N ALA A 63 3.61 8.02 -4.72
CA ALA A 63 3.19 6.63 -4.64
C ALA A 63 4.34 5.67 -4.98
N ALA A 64 5.11 5.96 -6.02
CA ALA A 64 6.28 5.17 -6.39
C ALA A 64 7.36 5.18 -5.30
N GLN A 65 7.61 6.33 -4.68
CA GLN A 65 8.56 6.47 -3.58
C GLN A 65 8.13 5.69 -2.34
N GLU A 66 6.85 5.82 -1.95
CA GLU A 66 6.33 5.10 -0.78
C GLU A 66 6.27 3.60 -1.02
N LEU A 67 5.91 3.15 -2.23
CA LEU A 67 5.96 1.73 -2.57
C LEU A 67 7.38 1.17 -2.46
N LYS A 68 8.40 1.90 -2.95
CA LYS A 68 9.81 1.52 -2.79
C LYS A 68 10.20 1.39 -1.31
N ARG A 69 9.75 2.31 -0.45
CA ARG A 69 9.99 2.23 1.00
C ARG A 69 9.32 1.02 1.62
N CYS A 70 8.06 0.76 1.28
CA CYS A 70 7.30 -0.40 1.78
C CYS A 70 7.99 -1.71 1.44
N VAL A 71 8.49 -1.83 0.21
CA VAL A 71 9.21 -3.02 -0.26
C VAL A 71 10.57 -3.14 0.43
N ASN A 72 11.41 -2.09 0.35
CA ASN A 72 12.82 -2.16 0.77
C ASN A 72 13.01 -2.09 2.29
N THR A 73 12.08 -1.47 3.02
CA THR A 73 12.24 -1.19 4.46
C THR A 73 11.23 -1.95 5.31
N LEU A 74 9.97 -2.09 4.85
CA LEU A 74 8.92 -2.76 5.62
C LEU A 74 8.73 -4.23 5.23
N GLY A 75 9.35 -4.68 4.13
CA GLY A 75 9.24 -6.06 3.65
C GLY A 75 7.87 -6.41 3.06
N PHE A 76 7.10 -5.42 2.62
CA PHE A 76 5.83 -5.67 1.94
C PHE A 76 6.08 -6.18 0.52
N SER A 77 5.29 -7.17 0.12
CA SER A 77 5.33 -7.78 -1.22
C SER A 77 4.06 -7.49 -2.04
N SER A 78 3.17 -6.66 -1.50
CA SER A 78 1.89 -6.32 -2.13
C SER A 78 1.49 -4.89 -1.82
N VAL A 79 0.60 -4.35 -2.66
CA VAL A 79 0.00 -3.02 -2.51
C VAL A 79 -1.48 -3.13 -2.84
N MET A 80 -2.33 -2.43 -2.09
CA MET A 80 -3.76 -2.30 -2.35
C MET A 80 -4.05 -0.87 -2.79
N ILE A 81 -4.72 -0.75 -3.95
CA ILE A 81 -5.09 0.53 -4.56
C ILE A 81 -6.59 0.53 -4.89
N GLY A 82 -7.16 1.73 -5.02
CA GLY A 82 -8.55 1.87 -5.51
C GLY A 82 -8.70 1.40 -6.95
N SER A 83 -9.94 1.14 -7.37
CA SER A 83 -10.27 0.80 -8.76
C SER A 83 -10.16 1.99 -9.72
N HIS A 84 -10.10 3.21 -9.18
CA HIS A 84 -9.85 4.46 -9.88
C HIS A 84 -9.24 5.48 -8.91
N ILE A 85 -8.72 6.59 -9.44
CA ILE A 85 -8.09 7.67 -8.69
C ILE A 85 -8.74 8.97 -9.12
N ASN A 86 -9.75 9.44 -8.36
CA ASN A 86 -10.59 10.57 -8.77
C ASN A 86 -11.14 10.32 -10.19
N ASP A 87 -10.83 11.19 -11.15
CA ASP A 87 -11.24 11.08 -12.55
C ASP A 87 -10.37 10.12 -13.40
N TRP A 88 -9.31 9.55 -12.82
CA TRP A 88 -8.36 8.69 -13.54
C TRP A 88 -8.73 7.22 -13.42
N ASN A 89 -8.76 6.53 -14.55
CA ASN A 89 -8.75 5.08 -14.59
C ASN A 89 -7.32 4.53 -14.47
N LEU A 90 -7.20 3.22 -14.22
CA LEU A 90 -5.92 2.56 -13.96
C LEU A 90 -5.00 2.48 -15.20
N ASP A 91 -5.50 2.77 -16.39
CA ASP A 91 -4.75 2.79 -17.65
C ASP A 91 -4.19 4.18 -18.01
N GLU A 92 -4.43 5.19 -17.18
CA GLU A 92 -3.87 6.53 -17.37
C GLU A 92 -2.34 6.51 -17.35
N LYS A 93 -1.71 7.03 -18.41
CA LYS A 93 -0.24 7.13 -18.53
C LYS A 93 0.44 7.86 -17.37
N LYS A 94 -0.31 8.69 -16.64
CA LYS A 94 0.19 9.38 -15.45
C LYS A 94 0.64 8.39 -14.37
N LEU A 95 0.06 7.19 -14.31
CA LEU A 95 0.37 6.14 -13.33
C LEU A 95 1.66 5.36 -13.65
N ASP A 96 2.29 5.60 -14.80
CA ASP A 96 3.54 4.97 -15.21
C ASP A 96 4.66 4.97 -14.14
N PRO A 97 4.93 6.08 -13.42
CA PRO A 97 5.97 6.10 -12.39
C PRO A 97 5.72 5.06 -11.28
N PHE A 98 4.46 4.86 -10.91
CA PHE A 98 4.05 3.86 -9.91
C PHE A 98 4.23 2.44 -10.45
N TYR A 99 3.75 2.15 -11.66
CA TYR A 99 3.85 0.81 -12.26
C TYR A 99 5.28 0.37 -12.59
N LYS A 100 6.20 1.31 -12.81
CA LYS A 100 7.61 1.03 -13.10
C LYS A 100 8.44 0.71 -11.86
N VAL A 101 7.87 0.76 -10.65
CA VAL A 101 8.57 0.33 -9.43
C VAL A 101 8.84 -1.17 -9.50
N LYS A 102 10.12 -1.53 -9.44
CA LYS A 102 10.56 -2.94 -9.45
C LYS A 102 10.63 -3.49 -8.03
N ASN A 103 10.22 -4.74 -7.86
CA ASN A 103 10.54 -5.52 -6.67
C ASN A 103 12.05 -5.83 -6.70
N PRO A 104 12.83 -5.63 -5.63
CA PRO A 104 14.19 -6.12 -5.55
C PRO A 104 14.18 -7.65 -5.71
N SER A 105 15.10 -8.13 -6.55
CA SER A 105 15.33 -9.56 -6.82
C SER A 105 15.83 -10.30 -5.59
#